data_AF-A0A2E1IX24-F1
#
_entry.id   AF-A0A2E1IX24-F1
#
_cell.length_a   1.000
_cell.length_b   1.000
_cell.length_c   1.000
_cell.angle_alpha   90.00
_cell.angle_beta   90.00
_cell.angle_gamma   90.00
#
_symmetry.space_group_name_H-M   'P 1'
#
loop_
_entity.id
_entity.type
_entity.pdbx_description
1 polymer ?
#
loop_
_entity_poly.entity_id
_entity_poly.type
_entity_poly.pdbx_seq_one_letter_code
_entity_poly.pdbx_strand_id
1 'polypeptide(L)'
;MREKKQSKRLIHIDLLNKTLNVQSENITSEQLSSIKKVVQILDFITNAEYSNMHKIYGRKEDDQFFTDLTEFLINDDKWQNITNKRREEYDKLKKHFHETKDRDLQIDEYLYLIEIKIFKK
;
A
#
# COMPACT_ATOMS: atom_id res chain seq x y z
N MET A 1 -0.70 15.32 -24.17
CA MET A 1 -0.06 14.72 -22.98
C MET A 1 -0.95 13.60 -22.49
N ARG A 2 -0.48 12.35 -22.40
CA ARG A 2 -1.25 11.29 -21.74
C ARG A 2 -1.14 11.53 -20.24
N GLU A 3 -2.24 11.88 -19.58
CA GLU A 3 -2.32 11.87 -18.13
C GLU A 3 -1.85 10.48 -17.66
N LYS A 4 -0.78 10.43 -16.85
CA LYS A 4 -0.38 9.19 -16.20
C LYS A 4 -1.54 8.81 -15.28
N LYS A 5 -2.31 7.80 -15.70
CA LYS A 5 -3.40 7.25 -14.89
C LYS A 5 -2.81 6.84 -13.54
N GLN A 6 -3.22 7.52 -12.47
CA GLN A 6 -2.73 7.26 -11.12
C GLN A 6 -3.00 5.80 -10.77
N SER A 7 -2.06 5.14 -10.08
CA SER A 7 -2.26 3.77 -9.63
C SER A 7 -3.49 3.72 -8.71
N LYS A 8 -4.34 2.71 -8.89
CA LYS A 8 -5.54 2.50 -8.09
C LYS A 8 -5.23 2.29 -6.60
N ARG A 9 -4.08 1.68 -6.32
CA ARG A 9 -3.51 1.58 -4.97
C ARG A 9 -3.31 2.96 -4.34
N LEU A 10 -2.76 3.91 -5.10
CA LEU A 10 -2.54 5.28 -4.62
C LEU A 10 -3.86 6.03 -4.44
N ILE A 11 -4.85 5.79 -5.32
CA ILE A 11 -6.20 6.35 -5.14
C ILE A 11 -6.81 5.85 -3.82
N HIS A 12 -6.67 4.56 -3.48
CA HIS A 12 -7.17 4.00 -2.22
C HIS A 12 -6.47 4.63 -1.00
N ILE A 13 -5.14 4.78 -1.07
CA ILE A 13 -4.38 5.48 -0.02
C ILE A 13 -4.88 6.92 0.15
N ASP A 14 -5.10 7.65 -0.95
CA ASP A 14 -5.60 9.02 -0.91
C ASP A 14 -7.00 9.10 -0.29
N LEU A 15 -7.89 8.14 -0.58
CA LEU A 15 -9.22 8.06 0.03
C LEU A 15 -9.12 7.83 1.55
N LEU A 16 -8.28 6.90 1.99
CA LEU A 16 -8.09 6.62 3.42
C LEU A 16 -7.48 7.82 4.15
N ASN A 17 -6.48 8.49 3.55
CA ASN A 17 -5.88 9.70 4.12
C ASN A 17 -6.88 10.86 4.20
N LYS A 18 -7.76 11.02 3.21
CA LYS A 18 -8.86 12.00 3.29
C LYS A 18 -9.82 11.68 4.43
N THR A 19 -10.20 10.42 4.60
CA THR A 19 -11.06 10.01 5.73
C THR A 19 -10.39 10.32 7.08
N LEU A 20 -9.09 10.05 7.22
CA LEU A 20 -8.32 10.38 8.42
C LEU A 20 -8.30 11.89 8.71
N ASN A 21 -8.19 12.72 7.67
CA ASN A 21 -8.10 14.18 7.83
C ASN A 21 -9.46 14.85 8.04
N VAL A 22 -10.54 14.34 7.43
CA VAL A 22 -11.88 14.95 7.49
C VAL A 22 -12.64 14.53 8.75
N GLN A 23 -12.40 13.33 9.27
CA GLN A 23 -13.09 12.79 10.44
C GLN A 23 -12.18 12.68 11.67
N SER A 24 -11.07 13.42 11.72
CA SER A 24 -10.08 13.32 12.80
C SER A 24 -10.65 13.52 14.20
N GLU A 25 -11.77 14.26 14.33
CA GLU A 25 -12.46 14.52 15.59
C GLU A 25 -13.49 13.43 15.97
N ASN A 26 -13.93 12.61 15.02
CA ASN A 26 -15.01 11.62 15.19
C ASN A 26 -14.56 10.15 15.06
N ILE A 27 -13.27 9.91 14.82
CA ILE A 27 -12.67 8.58 14.69
C ILE A 27 -12.16 8.09 16.05
N THR A 28 -12.52 6.87 16.45
CA THR A 28 -11.95 6.26 17.66
C THR A 28 -10.47 5.91 17.47
N SER A 29 -9.72 5.79 18.57
CA SER A 29 -8.31 5.36 18.52
C SER A 29 -8.12 4.00 17.84
N GLU A 30 -9.08 3.09 18.01
CA GLU A 30 -9.11 1.78 17.37
C GLU A 30 -9.31 1.88 15.85
N GLN A 31 -10.31 2.65 15.40
CA GLN A 31 -10.53 2.91 13.98
C GLN A 31 -9.32 3.59 13.33
N LEU A 32 -8.70 4.55 14.04
CA LEU A 32 -7.48 5.21 13.59
C LEU A 32 -6.33 4.21 13.39
N SER A 33 -6.14 3.30 14.35
CA SER A 33 -5.12 2.26 14.28
C SER A 33 -5.36 1.32 13.09
N SER A 34 -6.61 0.89 12.89
CA SER A 34 -7.02 0.02 11.78
C SER A 34 -6.79 0.67 10.42
N ILE A 35 -7.17 1.95 10.25
CA ILE A 35 -6.94 2.66 8.99
C ILE A 35 -5.43 2.85 8.74
N LYS A 36 -4.66 3.23 9.76
CA LYS A 36 -3.19 3.33 9.65
C LYS A 36 -2.55 2.01 9.26
N LYS A 37 -3.02 0.89 9.82
CA LYS A 37 -2.57 -0.45 9.44
C LYS A 37 -2.79 -0.70 7.94
N VAL A 38 -3.99 -0.39 7.44
CA VAL A 38 -4.30 -0.57 6.01
C VAL A 38 -3.45 0.33 5.13
N VAL A 39 -3.28 1.61 5.46
CA VAL A 39 -2.41 2.52 4.71
C VAL A 39 -0.98 1.95 4.63
N GLN A 40 -0.44 1.48 5.75
CA GLN A 40 0.89 0.85 5.76
C GLN A 40 0.99 -0.39 4.88
N ILE A 41 -0.06 -1.21 4.82
CA ILE A 41 -0.10 -2.35 3.90
C ILE A 41 -0.12 -1.85 2.46
N LEU A 42 -0.99 -0.89 2.14
CA LEU A 42 -1.13 -0.35 0.79
C LEU A 42 0.16 0.33 0.30
N ASP A 43 0.94 0.95 1.20
CA ASP A 43 2.24 1.54 0.87
C ASP A 43 3.29 0.49 0.46
N PHE A 44 3.17 -0.76 0.93
CA PHE A 44 4.17 -1.81 0.75
C PHE A 44 3.71 -2.98 -0.13
N ILE A 45 2.51 -2.93 -0.69
CA ILE A 45 2.08 -3.86 -1.75
C ILE A 45 2.34 -3.28 -3.15
N THR A 46 2.62 -4.17 -4.07
CA THR A 46 2.84 -3.84 -5.48
C THR A 46 1.52 -3.52 -6.19
N ASN A 47 1.59 -2.83 -7.33
CA ASN A 47 0.39 -2.56 -8.14
C ASN A 47 -0.17 -3.86 -8.73
N ALA A 48 0.71 -4.83 -9.03
CA ALA A 48 0.31 -6.17 -9.45
C ALA A 48 -0.48 -6.92 -8.37
N GLU A 49 -0.02 -6.91 -7.11
CA GLU A 49 -0.72 -7.53 -5.98
C GLU A 49 -2.08 -6.87 -5.73
N TYR A 50 -2.12 -5.53 -5.72
CA TYR A 50 -3.39 -4.79 -5.58
C TYR A 50 -4.37 -5.16 -6.70
N SER A 51 -3.88 -5.20 -7.95
CA SER A 51 -4.71 -5.58 -9.10
C SER A 51 -5.22 -7.02 -9.01
N ASN A 52 -4.44 -7.93 -8.43
CA ASN A 52 -4.86 -9.31 -8.22
C ASN A 52 -5.91 -9.42 -7.11
N MET A 53 -5.78 -8.66 -6.02
CA MET A 53 -6.86 -8.55 -5.02
C MET A 53 -8.14 -8.06 -5.68
N HIS A 54 -8.07 -7.00 -6.49
CA HIS A 54 -9.22 -6.50 -7.24
C HIS A 54 -9.89 -7.57 -8.12
N LYS A 55 -9.10 -8.37 -8.84
CA LYS A 55 -9.62 -9.47 -9.69
C LYS A 55 -10.37 -10.53 -8.89
N ILE A 56 -9.95 -10.82 -7.65
CA ILE A 56 -10.60 -11.82 -6.80
C ILE A 56 -12.02 -11.37 -6.42
N TYR A 57 -12.24 -10.06 -6.21
CA TYR A 57 -13.55 -9.54 -5.86
C TYR A 57 -14.50 -9.43 -7.07
N GLY A 58 -13.99 -9.32 -8.29
CA GLY A 58 -14.80 -9.36 -9.53
C GLY A 58 -15.87 -8.27 -9.64
N ARG A 59 -15.79 -7.23 -8.80
CA ARG A 59 -16.77 -6.13 -8.71
C ARG A 59 -16.28 -4.90 -9.46
N LYS A 60 -17.21 -3.98 -9.75
CA LYS A 60 -16.84 -2.62 -10.16
C LYS A 60 -16.14 -1.93 -8.99
N GLU A 61 -15.15 -1.10 -9.31
CA GLU A 61 -14.43 -0.27 -8.34
C GLU A 61 -15.29 0.92 -7.96
N ASP A 62 -16.21 0.69 -7.04
CA ASP A 62 -17.02 1.70 -6.38
C ASP A 62 -16.59 1.85 -4.91
N ASP A 63 -17.25 2.75 -4.19
CA ASP A 63 -16.95 2.99 -2.77
C ASP A 63 -17.05 1.70 -1.94
N GLN A 64 -17.97 0.79 -2.30
CA GLN A 64 -18.16 -0.48 -1.63
C GLN A 64 -16.94 -1.39 -1.81
N PHE A 65 -16.33 -1.44 -3.00
CA PHE A 65 -15.09 -2.19 -3.21
C PHE A 65 -13.96 -1.70 -2.28
N PHE A 66 -13.79 -0.38 -2.16
CA PHE A 66 -12.75 0.18 -1.29
C PHE A 66 -13.02 -0.16 0.18
N THR A 67 -14.28 -0.11 0.62
CA THR A 67 -14.69 -0.53 1.97
C THR A 67 -14.41 -2.01 2.22
N ASP A 68 -14.86 -2.89 1.33
CA ASP A 68 -14.67 -4.35 1.45
C ASP A 68 -13.18 -4.71 1.51
N LEU A 69 -12.36 -4.09 0.66
CA LEU A 69 -10.92 -4.33 0.65
C LEU A 69 -10.24 -3.78 1.92
N THR A 70 -10.66 -2.62 2.40
CA THR A 70 -10.17 -2.08 3.68
C THR A 70 -10.50 -3.02 4.83
N GLU A 71 -11.73 -3.52 4.93
CA GLU A 71 -12.15 -4.47 5.97
C GLU A 71 -11.37 -5.78 5.90
N PHE A 72 -11.15 -6.31 4.71
CA PHE A 72 -10.31 -7.47 4.49
C PHE A 72 -8.87 -7.24 5.01
N LEU A 73 -8.24 -6.12 4.63
CA LEU A 73 -6.87 -5.81 5.02
C LEU A 73 -6.70 -5.50 6.51
N ILE A 74 -7.75 -5.03 7.20
CA ILE A 74 -7.73 -4.86 8.66
C ILE A 74 -7.51 -6.23 9.35
N ASN A 75 -8.18 -7.26 8.86
CA ASN A 75 -8.23 -8.57 9.50
C ASN A 75 -7.20 -9.58 8.97
N ASP A 76 -6.51 -9.26 7.88
CA ASP A 76 -5.57 -10.18 7.23
C ASP A 76 -4.13 -10.04 7.78
N ASP A 77 -3.74 -11.00 8.62
CA ASP A 77 -2.39 -11.07 9.20
C ASP A 77 -1.30 -11.40 8.17
N LYS A 78 -1.65 -12.05 7.06
CA LYS A 78 -0.68 -12.41 6.02
C LYS A 78 -0.15 -11.14 5.35
N TRP A 79 -1.01 -10.20 4.99
CA TRP A 79 -0.60 -8.94 4.39
C TRP A 79 0.16 -8.05 5.37
N GLN A 80 -0.19 -8.08 6.66
CA GLN A 80 0.60 -7.41 7.68
C GLN A 80 2.01 -7.99 7.77
N ASN A 81 2.14 -9.32 7.80
CA ASN A 81 3.43 -9.99 7.88
C ASN A 81 4.31 -9.74 6.65
N ILE A 82 3.71 -9.73 5.45
CA ILE A 82 4.41 -9.35 4.21
C ILE A 82 4.90 -7.90 4.30
N THR A 83 4.04 -6.99 4.75
CA THR A 83 4.35 -5.56 4.90
C THR A 83 5.50 -5.33 5.87
N ASN A 84 5.48 -5.98 7.02
CA ASN A 84 6.53 -5.85 8.02
C ASN A 84 7.90 -6.31 7.47
N LYS A 85 7.94 -7.49 6.81
CA LYS A 85 9.17 -7.99 6.17
C LYS A 85 9.69 -7.03 5.10
N ARG A 86 8.78 -6.50 4.27
CA ARG A 86 9.13 -5.55 3.22
C ARG A 86 9.66 -4.23 3.76
N ARG A 87 9.10 -3.75 4.89
CA ARG A 87 9.61 -2.57 5.57
C ARG A 87 11.04 -2.78 6.06
N GLU A 88 11.31 -3.89 6.73
CA GLU A 88 12.66 -4.21 7.20
C GLU A 88 13.67 -4.32 6.05
N GLU A 89 13.27 -4.95 4.93
CA GLU A 89 14.08 -5.02 3.72
C GLU A 89 14.32 -3.64 3.11
N TYR A 90 13.28 -2.82 3.01
CA TYR A 90 13.34 -1.46 2.50
C TYR A 90 14.29 -0.59 3.33
N ASP A 91 14.18 -0.62 4.66
CA ASP A 91 15.04 0.17 5.55
C ASP A 91 16.52 -0.22 5.40
N LYS A 92 16.81 -1.52 5.28
CA LYS A 92 18.17 -2.02 5.01
C LYS A 92 18.69 -1.54 3.66
N LEU A 93 17.86 -1.63 2.62
CA LEU A 93 18.25 -1.18 1.27
C LEU A 93 18.40 0.34 1.19
N LYS A 94 17.51 1.10 1.84
CA LYS A 94 17.59 2.55 1.92
C LYS A 94 18.90 2.98 2.57
N LYS A 95 19.27 2.37 3.70
CA LYS A 95 20.55 2.61 4.37
C LYS A 95 21.74 2.31 3.43
N HIS A 96 21.71 1.16 2.77
CA HIS A 96 22.79 0.78 1.83
C HIS A 96 22.92 1.76 0.66
N PHE A 97 21.81 2.20 0.06
CA PHE A 97 21.82 3.18 -1.04
C PHE A 97 22.34 4.54 -0.58
N HIS A 98 21.95 4.98 0.62
CA HIS A 98 22.47 6.21 1.20
C HIS A 98 23.99 6.12 1.41
N GLU A 99 24.49 5.04 2.01
CA GLU A 99 25.91 4.85 2.31
C GLU A 99 26.79 4.66 1.06
N THR A 100 26.29 3.99 0.01
CA THR A 100 27.10 3.62 -1.16
C THR A 100 26.90 4.52 -2.37
N LYS A 101 25.77 5.22 -2.46
CA LYS A 101 25.38 6.02 -3.63
C LYS A 101 24.95 7.44 -3.29
N ASP A 102 25.01 7.84 -2.01
CA ASP A 102 24.55 9.15 -1.52
C ASP A 102 23.13 9.49 -2.04
N ARG A 103 22.25 8.48 -2.01
CA ARG A 103 20.92 8.56 -2.59
C ARG A 103 19.90 7.89 -1.71
N ASP A 104 18.76 8.55 -1.51
CA ASP A 104 17.62 7.98 -0.83
C ASP A 104 16.78 7.11 -1.77
N LEU A 105 16.71 5.81 -1.45
CA LEU A 105 15.81 4.88 -2.11
C LEU A 105 14.36 5.29 -1.84
N GLN A 106 13.56 5.42 -2.90
CA GLN A 106 12.13 5.72 -2.80
C GLN A 106 11.31 4.42 -2.73
N ILE A 107 10.17 4.45 -2.04
CA ILE A 107 9.28 3.28 -1.91
C ILE A 107 8.83 2.77 -3.29
N ASP A 108 8.45 3.66 -4.21
CA ASP A 108 8.02 3.25 -5.55
C ASP A 108 9.12 2.50 -6.33
N GLU A 109 10.39 2.88 -6.15
CA GLU A 109 11.53 2.17 -6.74
C GLU A 109 11.72 0.80 -6.08
N TYR A 110 11.58 0.72 -4.76
CA TYR A 110 11.62 -0.55 -4.04
C TYR A 110 10.52 -1.52 -4.50
N LEU A 111 9.28 -1.03 -4.65
CA LEU A 111 8.16 -1.85 -5.12
C LEU A 111 8.36 -2.30 -6.57
N TYR A 112 8.91 -1.44 -7.43
CA TYR A 112 9.27 -1.83 -8.79
C TYR A 112 10.30 -2.97 -8.82
N LEU A 113 11.30 -2.94 -7.94
CA LEU A 113 12.27 -4.04 -7.81
C LEU A 113 11.60 -5.35 -7.36
N ILE A 114 10.61 -5.28 -6.47
CA ILE A 114 9.82 -6.45 -6.07
C ILE A 114 9.02 -6.99 -7.26
N GLU A 115 8.29 -6.12 -7.98
CA GLU A 115 7.50 -6.52 -9.14
C GLU A 115 8.38 -7.25 -10.17
N ILE A 116 9.53 -6.67 -10.54
CA ILE A 116 10.44 -7.31 -11.50
C ILE A 116 10.93 -8.67 -11.00
N LYS A 117 11.26 -8.83 -9.71
CA LYS A 117 11.71 -10.11 -9.17
C LYS A 117 10.62 -11.17 -9.21
N ILE A 118 9.36 -10.79 -8.98
CA ILE A 118 8.21 -11.71 -9.03
C ILE A 118 7.97 -12.17 -10.48
N PHE A 119 8.05 -11.27 -11.46
CA PHE A 119 7.81 -11.58 -12.88
C PHE A 119 8.99 -12.23 -13.61
N LYS A 120 10.16 -12.36 -12.95
CA LYS A 120 11.34 -13.09 -13.47
C LYS A 120 11.41 -14.56 -13.01
N LYS A 121 10.41 -15.04 -12.26
CA LYS A 121 10.21 -16.48 -11.98
C LYS A 121 9.27 -17.10 -13.00
#